data_AF-A0A9D2BED5-F1
#
_entry.id   AF-A0A9D2BED5-F1
#
_cell.length_a   1.000
_cell.length_b   1.000
_cell.length_c   1.000
_cell.angle_alpha   90.00
_cell.angle_beta   90.00
_cell.angle_gamma   90.00
#
_symmetry.space_group_name_H-M   'P 1'
#
loop_
_entity.id
_entity.type
_entity.pdbx_description
1 polymer ?
#
loop_
_entity_poly.entity_id
_entity_poly.type
_entity_poly.pdbx_seq_one_letter_code
_entity_poly.pdbx_strand_id
1 'polypeptide(L)'
;RGFLRKELEKSSRFDPPPHIKDLARYASPIVSLGNQTGEGWFLTGEMVELIEGGAPNIVCTQPFACLPNHVVGKGVIKELRRKYPQSNIVAIDYDPGASEVNQVNRIKLMLATAQKNLEKETENATKKQGAN
;
A
#
# COMPACT_ATOMS: atom_id res chain seq x y z
N ARG A 1 10.17 -18.77 -4.63
CA ARG A 1 9.91 -18.27 -3.26
C ARG A 1 9.67 -19.37 -2.21
N GLY A 2 9.58 -20.67 -2.56
CA GLY A 2 9.22 -21.73 -1.61
C GLY A 2 10.19 -21.95 -0.44
N PHE A 3 11.51 -21.95 -0.69
CA PHE A 3 12.52 -22.10 0.36
C PHE A 3 12.50 -20.94 1.36
N LEU A 4 12.56 -19.69 0.87
CA LEU A 4 12.47 -18.48 1.70
C LEU A 4 11.24 -18.50 2.61
N ARG A 5 10.08 -18.78 2.02
CA ARG A 5 8.83 -18.82 2.78
C ARG A 5 8.87 -19.86 3.90
N LYS A 6 9.35 -21.08 3.60
CA LYS A 6 9.47 -22.16 4.59
C LYS A 6 10.37 -21.81 5.76
N GLU A 7 11.45 -21.06 5.52
CA GLU A 7 12.34 -20.61 6.61
C GLU A 7 11.74 -19.44 7.38
N LEU A 8 11.02 -18.52 6.72
CA LEU A 8 10.29 -17.43 7.39
C LEU A 8 9.11 -17.94 8.22
N GLU A 9 8.43 -19.01 7.80
CA GLU A 9 7.37 -19.66 8.60
C GLU A 9 7.88 -20.23 9.94
N LYS A 10 9.18 -20.52 10.05
CA LYS A 10 9.81 -20.95 11.31
C LYS A 10 10.34 -19.78 12.14
N SER A 11 10.35 -18.57 11.58
CA SER A 11 10.88 -17.38 12.24
C SER A 11 9.88 -16.86 13.26
N SER A 12 10.35 -16.46 14.43
CA SER A 12 9.55 -15.68 15.40
C SER A 12 9.69 -14.17 15.19
N ARG A 13 10.48 -13.73 14.21
CA ARG A 13 10.85 -12.32 13.98
C ARG A 13 10.28 -11.73 12.70
N PHE A 14 9.90 -12.57 11.74
CA PHE A 14 9.55 -12.16 10.39
C PHE A 14 8.37 -12.97 9.89
N ASP A 15 7.47 -12.32 9.18
CA ASP A 15 6.34 -12.98 8.54
C ASP A 15 6.70 -13.51 7.15
N PRO A 16 6.21 -14.69 6.76
CA PRO A 16 6.37 -15.20 5.41
C PRO A 16 5.55 -14.38 4.40
N PRO A 17 6.07 -14.07 3.20
CA PRO A 17 5.30 -13.37 2.18
C PRO A 17 4.14 -14.27 1.70
N PRO A 18 2.97 -13.71 1.35
CA PRO A 18 1.77 -14.46 0.96
C PRO A 18 2.01 -15.31 -0.30
N HIS A 19 1.13 -16.29 -0.54
CA HIS A 19 1.19 -17.01 -1.80
C HIS A 19 0.70 -16.11 -2.94
N ILE A 20 1.22 -16.32 -4.14
CA ILE A 20 0.79 -15.60 -5.34
C ILE A 20 -0.73 -15.70 -5.57
N LYS A 21 -1.34 -16.82 -5.15
CA LYS A 21 -2.79 -17.05 -5.22
C LYS A 21 -3.56 -16.13 -4.27
N ASP A 22 -2.98 -15.81 -3.11
CA ASP A 22 -3.57 -14.87 -2.16
C ASP A 22 -3.50 -13.46 -2.72
N LEU A 23 -2.35 -13.05 -3.25
CA LEU A 23 -2.21 -11.74 -3.92
C LEU A 23 -3.16 -11.58 -5.12
N ALA A 24 -3.35 -12.63 -5.92
CA ALA A 24 -4.32 -12.62 -7.01
C ALA A 24 -5.75 -12.48 -6.49
N ARG A 25 -6.09 -13.16 -5.39
CA ARG A 25 -7.39 -13.02 -4.72
C ARG A 25 -7.60 -11.60 -4.21
N TYR A 26 -6.58 -10.97 -3.62
CA TYR A 26 -6.61 -9.59 -3.15
C TYR A 26 -6.81 -8.57 -4.29
N ALA A 27 -6.15 -8.78 -5.43
CA ALA A 27 -6.21 -7.88 -6.58
C ALA A 27 -7.50 -8.02 -7.40
N SER A 28 -7.98 -9.25 -7.62
CA SER A 28 -9.10 -9.56 -8.52
C SER A 28 -10.40 -8.75 -8.32
N PRO A 29 -10.81 -8.35 -7.09
CA PRO A 29 -12.00 -7.54 -6.93
C PRO A 29 -11.77 -6.03 -7.17
N ILE A 30 -10.55 -5.61 -7.52
CA ILE A 30 -10.14 -4.20 -7.76
C ILE A 30 -9.69 -4.01 -9.21
N VAL A 31 -8.90 -4.96 -9.74
CA VAL A 31 -8.37 -4.91 -11.11
C VAL A 31 -8.41 -6.32 -11.73
N SER A 32 -8.65 -6.39 -13.04
CA SER A 32 -8.60 -7.66 -13.77
C SER A 32 -7.21 -8.29 -13.70
N LEU A 33 -7.16 -9.60 -13.41
CA LEU A 33 -5.93 -10.38 -13.47
C LEU A 33 -5.38 -10.54 -14.91
N GLY A 34 -6.14 -10.11 -15.92
CA GLY A 34 -5.66 -9.97 -17.30
C GLY A 34 -4.69 -8.80 -17.49
N ASN A 35 -4.63 -7.87 -16.53
CA ASN A 35 -3.66 -6.78 -16.53
C ASN A 35 -2.28 -7.30 -16.08
N GLN A 36 -1.55 -7.96 -16.98
CA GLN A 36 -0.32 -8.71 -16.67
C GLN A 36 0.98 -7.99 -17.04
N THR A 37 0.91 -6.83 -17.71
CA THR A 37 2.10 -6.13 -18.18
C THR A 37 2.87 -5.50 -17.02
N GLY A 38 4.18 -5.79 -16.94
CA GLY A 38 5.03 -5.39 -15.82
C GLY A 38 4.56 -6.02 -14.51
N GLU A 39 4.38 -5.21 -13.47
CA GLU A 39 3.78 -5.69 -12.21
C GLU A 39 2.25 -5.77 -12.29
N GLY A 40 1.59 -5.05 -13.21
CA GLY A 40 0.17 -5.24 -13.52
C GLY A 40 -0.75 -5.34 -12.29
N TRP A 41 -1.53 -6.41 -12.21
CA TRP A 41 -2.41 -6.73 -11.07
C TRP A 41 -1.66 -7.02 -9.77
N PHE A 42 -0.40 -7.47 -9.85
CA PHE A 42 0.41 -7.87 -8.69
C PHE A 42 0.64 -6.69 -7.75
N LEU A 43 0.91 -5.50 -8.31
CA LEU A 43 1.06 -4.25 -7.54
C LEU A 43 -0.19 -3.94 -6.69
N THR A 44 -1.38 -4.18 -7.24
CA THR A 44 -2.64 -3.99 -6.48
C THR A 44 -2.76 -5.01 -5.35
N GLY A 45 -2.36 -6.26 -5.59
CA GLY A 45 -2.35 -7.31 -4.57
C GLY A 45 -1.41 -6.97 -3.41
N GLU A 46 -0.20 -6.47 -3.70
CA GLU A 46 0.77 -6.06 -2.68
C GLU A 46 0.31 -4.82 -1.91
N MET A 47 -0.37 -3.87 -2.55
CA MET A 47 -0.98 -2.74 -1.83
C MET A 47 -2.04 -3.22 -0.82
N VAL A 48 -2.85 -4.20 -1.19
CA VAL A 48 -3.85 -4.79 -0.28
C VAL A 48 -3.17 -5.58 0.84
N GLU A 49 -2.13 -6.37 0.53
CA GLU A 49 -1.33 -7.06 1.54
C GLU A 49 -0.78 -6.09 2.59
N LEU A 50 -0.19 -4.97 2.17
CA LEU A 50 0.33 -3.95 3.07
C LEU A 50 -0.78 -3.35 3.96
N ILE A 51 -1.94 -3.04 3.38
CA ILE A 51 -3.07 -2.48 4.11
C ILE A 51 -3.58 -3.46 5.16
N GLU A 52 -3.78 -4.73 4.80
CA GLU A 52 -4.27 -5.78 5.70
C GLU A 52 -3.22 -6.18 6.75
N GLY A 53 -1.93 -6.03 6.42
CA GLY A 53 -0.80 -6.20 7.33
C GLY A 53 -0.55 -5.03 8.29
N GLY A 54 -1.41 -4.00 8.29
CA GLY A 54 -1.29 -2.86 9.22
C GLY A 54 -0.37 -1.73 8.76
N ALA A 55 0.03 -1.73 7.48
CA ALA A 55 0.80 -0.65 6.84
C ALA A 55 -0.02 0.11 5.78
N PRO A 56 -1.10 0.83 6.17
CA PRO A 56 -2.02 1.48 5.22
C PRO A 56 -1.48 2.78 4.61
N ASN A 57 -0.37 3.31 5.12
CA ASN A 57 0.30 4.49 4.58
C ASN A 57 1.33 4.05 3.53
N ILE A 58 0.98 4.17 2.25
CA ILE A 58 1.77 3.61 1.15
C ILE A 58 2.33 4.73 0.28
N VAL A 59 3.64 4.75 0.11
CA VAL A 59 4.33 5.60 -0.87
C VAL A 59 4.64 4.77 -2.09
N CYS A 60 4.03 5.13 -3.21
CA CYS A 60 4.29 4.54 -4.51
C CYS A 60 5.33 5.39 -5.26
N THR A 61 6.61 5.02 -5.13
CA THR A 61 7.69 5.65 -5.90
C THR A 61 7.65 5.12 -7.33
N GLN A 62 7.55 6.02 -8.29
CA GLN A 62 7.46 5.68 -9.71
C GLN A 62 8.59 6.37 -10.44
N PRO A 63 9.46 5.62 -11.14
CA PRO A 63 10.37 6.19 -12.09
C PRO A 63 9.65 6.48 -13.42
N PHE A 64 10.31 7.23 -14.28
CA PHE A 64 9.77 7.73 -15.53
C PHE A 64 9.32 6.56 -16.39
N ALA A 65 8.14 6.70 -16.99
CA ALA A 65 7.53 5.71 -17.86
C ALA A 65 7.28 4.33 -17.20
N CYS A 66 7.24 4.23 -15.88
CA CYS A 66 6.78 3.01 -15.20
C CYS A 66 5.26 2.83 -15.38
N LEU A 67 4.85 2.30 -16.54
CA LEU A 67 3.45 2.10 -16.92
C LEU A 67 2.63 1.32 -15.88
N PRO A 68 3.15 0.27 -15.21
CA PRO A 68 2.42 -0.39 -14.13
C PRO A 68 2.00 0.57 -13.03
N ASN A 69 2.91 1.43 -12.56
CA ASN A 69 2.60 2.36 -11.50
C ASN A 69 1.76 3.56 -12.00
N HIS A 70 2.08 4.09 -13.18
CA HIS A 70 1.39 5.22 -13.77
C HIS A 70 -0.07 4.94 -14.14
N VAL A 71 -0.34 3.74 -14.66
CA VAL A 71 -1.69 3.33 -15.09
C VAL A 71 -2.40 2.59 -13.97
N VAL A 72 -1.80 1.50 -13.48
CA VAL A 72 -2.44 0.62 -12.50
C VAL A 72 -2.33 1.22 -11.10
N GLY A 73 -1.11 1.51 -10.65
CA GLY A 73 -0.83 2.04 -9.32
C GLY A 73 -1.69 3.25 -9.00
N LYS A 74 -1.62 4.31 -9.82
CA LYS A 74 -2.48 5.50 -9.70
C LYS A 74 -3.97 5.19 -9.93
N GLY A 75 -4.30 4.32 -10.89
CA GLY A 75 -5.67 3.99 -11.29
C GLY A 75 -6.49 3.30 -10.19
N VAL A 76 -5.85 2.47 -9.36
CA VAL A 76 -6.54 1.71 -8.31
C VAL A 76 -6.71 2.47 -6.99
N ILE A 77 -6.00 3.60 -6.78
CA ILE A 77 -6.00 4.35 -5.50
C ILE A 77 -7.42 4.70 -5.05
N LYS A 78 -8.27 5.17 -5.97
CA LYS A 78 -9.64 5.58 -5.64
C LYS A 78 -10.47 4.40 -5.12
N GLU A 79 -10.35 3.24 -5.78
CA GLU A 79 -11.08 2.04 -5.42
C GLU A 79 -10.54 1.42 -4.12
N LEU A 80 -9.21 1.45 -3.94
CA LEU A 80 -8.58 1.05 -2.67
C LEU A 80 -9.06 1.90 -1.50
N ARG A 81 -9.14 3.23 -1.64
CA ARG A 81 -9.69 4.11 -0.60
C ARG A 81 -11.17 3.85 -0.32
N ARG A 82 -11.95 3.42 -1.33
CA ARG A 82 -13.35 3.05 -1.15
C ARG A 82 -13.51 1.78 -0.31
N LYS A 83 -12.68 0.78 -0.56
CA LYS A 83 -12.72 -0.52 0.16
C LYS A 83 -12.00 -0.50 1.50
N TYR A 84 -10.93 0.29 1.58
CA TYR A 84 -10.06 0.45 2.73
C TYR A 84 -9.97 1.95 3.07
N PRO A 85 -10.96 2.52 3.78
CA PRO A 85 -11.02 3.96 4.10
C PRO A 85 -9.82 4.48 4.90
N GLN A 86 -9.11 3.60 5.61
CA GLN A 86 -7.88 3.90 6.34
C GLN A 86 -6.66 4.06 5.42
N SER A 87 -6.73 3.62 4.16
CA SER A 87 -5.59 3.66 3.24
C SER A 87 -5.20 5.11 2.88
N ASN A 88 -3.92 5.39 3.02
CA ASN A 88 -3.30 6.68 2.73
C ASN A 88 -2.18 6.47 1.72
N ILE A 89 -2.59 6.36 0.45
CA ILE A 89 -1.70 6.04 -0.67
C ILE A 89 -1.34 7.33 -1.42
N VAL A 90 -0.05 7.55 -1.66
CA VAL A 90 0.46 8.65 -2.50
C VAL A 90 1.40 8.13 -3.57
N ALA A 91 1.28 8.64 -4.80
CA ALA A 91 2.19 8.36 -5.89
C ALA A 91 3.20 9.52 -6.03
N ILE A 92 4.49 9.21 -6.17
CA ILE A 92 5.57 10.20 -6.20
C ILE A 92 6.48 9.90 -7.38
N ASP A 93 6.52 10.84 -8.32
CA ASP A 93 7.44 10.80 -9.47
C ASP A 93 8.87 11.04 -8.97
N TYR A 94 9.70 10.00 -9.03
CA TYR A 94 11.09 10.01 -8.55
C TYR A 94 12.04 9.99 -9.75
N ASP A 95 11.96 11.07 -10.51
CA ASP A 95 12.61 11.23 -11.82
C ASP A 95 13.58 12.40 -11.80
N PRO A 96 14.66 12.38 -12.61
CA PRO A 96 15.55 13.54 -12.76
C PRO A 96 14.83 14.82 -13.21
N GLY A 97 13.70 14.69 -13.92
CA GLY A 97 12.87 15.80 -14.38
C GLY A 97 11.85 16.30 -13.35
N ALA A 98 11.63 15.58 -12.23
CA ALA A 98 10.72 15.99 -11.17
C ALA A 98 11.48 16.80 -10.11
N SER A 99 10.90 17.91 -9.65
CA SER A 99 11.55 18.72 -8.62
C SER A 99 11.58 17.98 -7.27
N GLU A 100 12.72 18.05 -6.58
CA GLU A 100 12.88 17.54 -5.22
C GLU A 100 11.81 18.13 -4.28
N VAL A 101 11.49 19.41 -4.46
CA VAL A 101 10.45 20.11 -3.71
C VAL A 101 9.09 19.41 -3.85
N ASN A 102 8.71 18.96 -5.05
CA ASN A 102 7.46 18.22 -5.26
C ASN A 102 7.49 16.87 -4.53
N GLN A 103 8.60 16.14 -4.58
CA GLN A 103 8.74 14.86 -3.88
C GLN A 103 8.59 15.04 -2.36
N VAL A 104 9.33 15.97 -1.79
CA VAL A 104 9.32 16.27 -0.35
C VAL A 104 7.93 16.74 0.11
N ASN A 105 7.26 17.60 -0.65
CA ASN A 105 5.94 18.11 -0.29
C ASN A 105 4.88 17.00 -0.30
N ARG A 106 4.95 16.07 -1.26
CA ARG A 106 4.04 14.92 -1.32
C ARG A 106 4.21 14.01 -0.09
N ILE A 107 5.46 13.73 0.30
CA ILE A 107 5.75 12.96 1.51
C ILE A 107 5.26 13.68 2.76
N LYS A 108 5.55 14.99 2.90
CA LYS A 108 5.11 15.79 4.05
C LYS A 108 3.59 15.81 4.20
N LEU A 109 2.85 15.98 3.10
CA LEU A 109 1.38 15.95 3.11
C LEU A 109 0.82 14.57 3.47
N MET A 110 1.46 13.50 2.97
CA MET A 110 1.11 12.12 3.35
C MET A 110 1.30 11.91 4.85
N LEU A 111 2.46 12.29 5.40
CA LEU A 111 2.79 12.14 6.82
C LEU A 111 1.87 12.98 7.71
N ALA A 112 1.53 14.21 7.31
CA ALA A 112 0.56 15.03 8.04
C ALA A 112 -0.83 14.38 8.09
N THR A 113 -1.22 13.65 7.05
CA THR A 113 -2.46 12.86 7.04
C THR A 113 -2.34 11.62 7.94
N ALA A 114 -1.21 10.92 7.87
CA ALA A 114 -0.94 9.75 8.71
C ALA A 114 -0.98 10.10 10.21
N GLN A 115 -0.36 11.22 10.60
CA GLN A 115 -0.37 11.69 11.98
C GLN A 115 -1.79 12.03 12.46
N LYS A 116 -2.58 12.74 11.65
CA LYS A 116 -3.99 13.03 11.98
C LYS A 116 -4.84 11.78 12.15
N ASN A 117 -4.57 10.73 11.38
CA ASN A 117 -5.28 9.47 11.51
C ASN A 117 -4.88 8.73 12.79
N LEU A 118 -3.60 8.72 13.14
CA LEU A 118 -3.08 8.14 14.39
C LEU A 118 -3.65 8.84 15.64
N GLU A 119 -3.74 10.17 15.61
CA GLU A 119 -4.36 10.96 16.70
C GLU A 119 -5.83 10.53 16.90
N LYS A 120 -6.61 10.42 15.83
CA LYS A 120 -8.01 9.94 15.89
C LYS A 120 -8.13 8.52 16.42
N GLU A 121 -7.25 7.61 16.01
CA GLU A 121 -7.23 6.23 16.51
C GLU A 121 -6.95 6.18 18.02
N THR A 122 -5.97 6.97 18.47
CA THR A 122 -5.61 7.09 19.88
C THR A 122 -6.76 7.66 20.71
N GLU A 123 -7.42 8.72 20.24
CA GLU A 123 -8.61 9.29 20.90
C GLU A 123 -9.75 8.28 21.01
N ASN A 124 -10.00 7.51 19.96
CA ASN A 124 -11.03 6.47 19.95
C ASN A 124 -10.72 5.32 20.91
N ALA A 125 -9.44 4.95 21.04
CA ALA A 125 -8.99 3.93 21.99
C ALA A 125 -9.22 4.38 23.45
N THR A 126 -8.86 5.62 23.78
CA THR A 126 -9.04 6.20 25.13
C THR A 126 -10.52 6.30 25.50
N LYS A 127 -11.39 6.71 24.57
CA LYS A 127 -12.85 6.78 24.81
C LYS A 127 -13.47 5.41 25.09
N LYS A 128 -12.99 4.33 24.46
CA LYS A 128 -13.48 2.97 24.71
C LYS A 128 -13.05 2.42 26.07
N GLN A 129 -11.90 2.83 26.59
CA GLN A 129 -11.40 2.39 27.89
C GLN A 129 -12.09 3.10 29.06
N GLY A 130 -12.50 4.36 28.89
CA GLY A 130 -13.26 5.10 29.91
C GLY A 130 -14.76 4.84 29.94
N ALA A 131 -15.28 4.02 29.03
CA ALA A 131 -16.69 3.64 28.92
C ALA A 131 -17.00 2.23 29.46
N ASN A 132 -16.01 1.56 30.05
CA ASN A 132 -16.14 0.27 30.75
C ASN A 132 -15.96 0.46 32.27
#